data_AF-A0AAN6E591-F1
#
_entry.id   AF-A0AAN6E591-F1
#
_cell.length_a   1.000
_cell.length_b   1.000
_cell.length_c   1.000
_cell.angle_alpha   90.00
_cell.angle_beta   90.00
_cell.angle_gamma   90.00
#
_symmetry.space_group_name_H-M   'P 1'
#
loop_
_entity.id
_entity.type
_entity.pdbx_description
1 polymer ?
#
loop_
_entity_poly.entity_id
_entity_poly.type
_entity_poly.pdbx_seq_one_letter_code
_entity_poly.pdbx_strand_id
1 'polypeptide(L)'
;MNRITAFKLPCNEQLGCTLFDNFPGEIRDRIFTFALSCYDDQARKWDRNSSFVRPDYSAPEVADTALLQTCQRIYAENWFRPWISAIHTFYLAAQGRKPDDKHVMSVAKLQPALNQLNAAHGEVEISHVRVFPQLYALEPGKEIGNILNMDNFFPRKLTITIRHHDWWFWEQDERLLIRSWWVNVCRFPSSLSEICMELESLQRKENQIDWIAEEMTKAWHFERKDGTILSANGGDFKVDLWSGSSTWERTRWLRDETQPGTNDYYVKTVIWKRNSAISERPWAYDLHVPHTFPVIRRATPSLSVSLIEEAQVPAGSSAQETLRLVQQWREDHREVYGGIYDDDITEDDDDGNDENDEDGDDDDRSDWIDANGPSDEEGNEHLFT
;
A
#
# COMPACT_ATOMS: atom_id res chain seq x y z
N MET A 1 7.59 -7.22 -17.33
CA MET A 1 8.98 -6.71 -17.27
C MET A 1 10.04 -7.82 -17.14
N ASN A 2 9.74 -8.98 -16.51
CA ASN A 2 10.67 -10.08 -16.17
C ASN A 2 11.50 -10.75 -17.31
N ARG A 3 11.47 -10.23 -18.54
CA ARG A 3 12.28 -10.69 -19.69
C ARG A 3 13.18 -9.59 -20.28
N ILE A 4 13.14 -8.38 -19.73
CA ILE A 4 14.00 -7.27 -20.14
C ILE A 4 15.23 -7.28 -19.24
N THR A 5 16.40 -7.53 -19.82
CA THR A 5 17.70 -7.59 -19.15
C THR A 5 18.73 -6.76 -19.88
N ALA A 6 19.88 -6.48 -19.26
CA ALA A 6 21.00 -5.83 -19.95
C ALA A 6 21.35 -6.54 -21.28
N PHE A 7 21.58 -5.76 -22.34
CA PHE A 7 21.94 -6.28 -23.66
C PHE A 7 23.31 -6.97 -23.62
N LYS A 8 23.43 -8.14 -24.27
CA LYS A 8 24.68 -8.91 -24.33
C LYS A 8 24.92 -9.40 -25.75
N LEU A 9 25.73 -8.63 -26.49
CA LEU A 9 26.45 -8.90 -27.76
C LEU A 9 26.92 -7.53 -28.31
N PRO A 10 27.78 -7.45 -29.34
CA PRO A 10 28.00 -6.21 -30.06
C PRO A 10 26.68 -5.73 -30.67
N CYS A 11 26.25 -4.51 -30.34
CA CYS A 11 25.11 -3.91 -31.00
C CYS A 11 25.49 -3.58 -32.45
N ASN A 12 24.65 -3.93 -33.43
CA ASN A 12 24.79 -3.38 -34.76
C ASN A 12 24.68 -1.84 -34.68
N GLU A 13 25.63 -1.11 -35.27
CA GLU A 13 25.66 0.36 -35.21
C GLU A 13 24.49 1.02 -35.96
N GLN A 14 23.83 0.29 -36.86
CA GLN A 14 22.70 0.76 -37.67
C GLN A 14 23.00 2.03 -38.49
N LEU A 15 24.22 2.11 -39.02
CA LEU A 15 24.64 3.12 -39.99
C LEU A 15 23.67 3.14 -41.18
N GLY A 16 23.26 4.34 -41.62
CA GLY A 16 22.22 4.54 -42.63
C GLY A 16 20.80 4.67 -42.05
N CYS A 17 20.61 4.47 -40.74
CA CYS A 17 19.32 4.68 -40.11
C CYS A 17 19.11 6.16 -39.78
N THR A 18 18.13 6.79 -40.43
CA THR A 18 17.75 8.19 -40.22
C THR A 18 17.56 8.56 -38.74
N LEU A 19 17.01 7.64 -37.92
CA LEU A 19 16.83 7.88 -36.48
C LEU A 19 18.16 8.03 -35.73
N PHE A 20 19.21 7.30 -36.11
CA PHE A 20 20.50 7.30 -35.42
C PHE A 20 21.54 8.23 -36.03
N ASP A 21 21.45 8.48 -37.33
CA ASP A 21 22.38 9.32 -38.08
C ASP A 21 21.99 10.81 -38.01
N ASN A 22 20.69 11.13 -38.08
CA ASN A 22 20.22 12.52 -38.20
C ASN A 22 19.65 13.11 -36.89
N PHE A 23 19.19 12.28 -35.94
CA PHE A 23 18.69 12.78 -34.66
C PHE A 23 19.77 12.67 -33.57
N PRO A 24 20.10 13.78 -32.88
CA PRO A 24 21.06 13.75 -31.79
C PRO A 24 20.49 12.98 -30.59
N GLY A 25 21.37 12.52 -29.69
CA GLY A 25 21.03 11.58 -28.62
C GLY A 25 19.91 12.09 -27.70
N GLU A 26 19.86 13.39 -27.47
CA GLU A 26 18.88 14.08 -26.62
C GLU A 26 17.46 14.05 -27.22
N ILE A 27 17.34 14.04 -28.55
CA ILE A 27 16.03 13.92 -29.22
C ILE A 27 15.61 12.45 -29.26
N ARG A 28 16.56 11.53 -29.48
CA ARG A 28 16.28 10.09 -29.35
C ARG A 28 15.83 9.72 -27.93
N ASP A 29 16.51 10.23 -26.90
CA ASP A 29 16.16 10.05 -25.49
C ASP A 29 14.71 10.48 -25.20
N ARG A 30 14.28 11.65 -25.71
CA ARG A 30 12.90 12.12 -25.59
C ARG A 30 11.91 11.20 -26.31
N ILE A 31 12.21 10.80 -27.56
CA ILE A 31 11.37 9.88 -28.34
C ILE A 31 11.19 8.56 -27.57
N PHE A 32 12.29 7.97 -27.09
CA PHE A 32 12.27 6.69 -26.39
C PHE A 32 11.66 6.80 -24.99
N THR A 33 11.76 7.96 -24.33
CA THR A 33 11.01 8.22 -23.09
C THR A 33 9.52 8.14 -23.34
N PHE A 34 8.98 8.91 -24.29
CA PHE A 34 7.54 8.86 -24.59
C PHE A 34 7.07 7.51 -25.14
N ALA A 35 7.90 6.81 -25.93
CA ALA A 35 7.53 5.53 -26.54
C ALA A 35 7.64 4.32 -25.59
N LEU A 36 8.41 4.43 -24.49
CA LEU A 36 8.65 3.32 -23.55
C LEU A 36 8.16 3.63 -22.12
N SER A 37 7.54 4.79 -21.91
CA SER A 37 6.79 5.09 -20.68
C SER A 37 5.69 4.06 -20.45
N CYS A 38 5.50 3.73 -19.18
CA CYS A 38 4.42 2.87 -18.75
C CYS A 38 3.04 3.58 -18.81
N TYR A 39 1.98 2.78 -18.93
CA TYR A 39 0.58 3.22 -18.99
C TYR A 39 -0.37 2.14 -18.44
N ASP A 40 -1.58 2.54 -18.06
CA ASP A 40 -2.64 1.65 -17.58
C ASP A 40 -3.20 0.76 -18.71
N ASP A 41 -3.14 -0.57 -18.56
CA ASP A 41 -3.74 -1.51 -19.51
C ASP A 41 -5.28 -1.52 -19.41
N GLN A 42 -5.92 -0.65 -20.18
CA GLN A 42 -7.37 -0.52 -20.25
C GLN A 42 -8.11 -1.79 -20.73
N ALA A 43 -7.42 -2.79 -21.30
CA ALA A 43 -8.01 -4.08 -21.67
C ALA A 43 -8.02 -5.08 -20.50
N ARG A 44 -7.23 -4.85 -19.44
CA ARG A 44 -7.15 -5.67 -18.24
C ARG A 44 -7.53 -4.89 -16.98
N LYS A 45 -8.65 -4.16 -17.05
CA LYS A 45 -9.21 -3.47 -15.89
C LYS A 45 -9.45 -4.44 -14.74
N TRP A 46 -9.20 -3.95 -13.54
CA TRP A 46 -9.58 -4.60 -12.31
C TRP A 46 -11.10 -4.65 -12.17
N ASP A 47 -11.62 -5.64 -11.44
CA ASP A 47 -13.04 -5.67 -11.08
C ASP A 47 -13.37 -4.47 -10.20
N ARG A 48 -14.43 -3.72 -10.54
CA ARG A 48 -14.95 -2.57 -9.78
C ARG A 48 -15.23 -2.92 -8.31
N ASN A 49 -15.50 -4.20 -8.02
CA ASN A 49 -15.76 -4.71 -6.67
C ASN A 49 -14.48 -5.23 -5.96
N SER A 50 -13.29 -4.90 -6.44
CA SER A 50 -12.03 -5.20 -5.75
C SER A 50 -11.60 -4.05 -4.84
N SER A 51 -11.17 -4.37 -3.62
CA SER A 51 -10.75 -3.40 -2.59
C SER A 51 -9.46 -2.62 -2.92
N PHE A 52 -8.79 -2.90 -4.04
CA PHE A 52 -7.61 -2.16 -4.52
C PHE A 52 -7.90 -1.20 -5.68
N VAL A 53 -9.16 -1.10 -6.14
CA VAL A 53 -9.55 -0.24 -7.26
C VAL A 53 -9.88 1.17 -6.80
N ARG A 54 -9.33 2.14 -7.53
CA ARG A 54 -9.44 3.58 -7.27
C ARG A 54 -9.23 4.35 -8.59
N PRO A 55 -9.58 5.65 -8.69
CA PRO A 55 -9.55 6.38 -9.96
C PRO A 55 -8.18 6.44 -10.64
N ASP A 56 -7.10 6.47 -9.86
CA ASP A 56 -5.71 6.53 -10.33
C ASP A 56 -5.03 5.15 -10.40
N TYR A 57 -5.80 4.07 -10.27
CA TYR A 57 -5.35 2.69 -10.42
C TYR A 57 -6.55 1.76 -10.70
N SER A 58 -6.95 1.76 -11.96
CA SER A 58 -8.08 0.95 -12.45
C SER A 58 -7.64 -0.28 -13.26
N ALA A 59 -6.34 -0.41 -13.50
CA ALA A 59 -5.71 -1.42 -14.34
C ALA A 59 -4.26 -1.69 -13.87
N PRO A 60 -3.60 -2.78 -14.34
CA PRO A 60 -2.17 -2.94 -14.18
C PRO A 60 -1.40 -2.00 -15.11
N GLU A 61 -0.34 -1.41 -14.60
CA GLU A 61 0.60 -0.63 -15.40
C GLU A 61 1.46 -1.55 -16.30
N VAL A 62 1.67 -1.15 -17.55
CA VAL A 62 2.48 -1.86 -18.54
C VAL A 62 3.32 -0.91 -19.38
N ALA A 63 4.45 -1.38 -19.90
CA ALA A 63 5.18 -0.72 -20.99
C ALA A 63 4.97 -1.49 -22.30
N ASP A 64 4.82 -0.78 -23.41
CA ASP A 64 5.00 -1.40 -24.73
C ASP A 64 6.50 -1.70 -24.92
N THR A 65 6.80 -2.95 -25.25
CA THR A 65 8.17 -3.43 -25.46
C THR A 65 8.43 -3.86 -26.90
N ALA A 66 7.46 -3.72 -27.82
CA ALA A 66 7.62 -4.09 -29.22
C ALA A 66 8.79 -3.32 -29.88
N LEU A 67 8.96 -2.04 -29.54
CA LEU A 67 10.08 -1.23 -30.03
C LEU A 67 11.44 -1.76 -29.56
N LEU A 68 11.55 -2.16 -28.29
CA LEU A 68 12.76 -2.80 -27.73
C LEU A 68 13.03 -4.15 -28.41
N GLN A 69 11.98 -4.96 -28.64
CA GLN A 69 12.10 -6.27 -29.28
C GLN A 69 12.50 -6.20 -30.76
N THR A 70 12.22 -5.08 -31.43
CA THR A 70 12.46 -4.91 -32.88
C THR A 70 13.88 -4.45 -33.21
N CYS A 71 14.54 -3.70 -32.32
CA CYS A 71 15.74 -2.96 -32.68
C CYS A 71 16.86 -3.05 -31.62
N GLN A 72 17.99 -3.68 -31.99
CA GLN A 72 19.14 -3.87 -31.10
C GLN A 72 19.69 -2.55 -30.52
N ARG A 73 19.77 -1.48 -31.33
CA ARG A 73 20.32 -0.20 -30.86
C ARG A 73 19.35 0.54 -29.93
N ILE A 74 18.04 0.48 -30.19
CA ILE A 74 17.04 1.00 -29.25
C ILE A 74 17.09 0.18 -27.95
N TYR A 75 17.20 -1.15 -28.02
CA TYR A 75 17.34 -1.99 -26.85
C TYR A 75 18.59 -1.63 -26.03
N ALA A 76 19.76 -1.57 -26.67
CA ALA A 76 21.02 -1.21 -26.02
C ALA A 76 20.96 0.19 -25.37
N GLU A 77 20.41 1.19 -26.07
CA GLU A 77 20.27 2.56 -25.55
C GLU A 77 19.15 2.71 -24.49
N ASN A 78 18.14 1.81 -24.38
CA ASN A 78 16.89 2.11 -23.64
C ASN A 78 16.20 0.95 -22.88
N TRP A 79 16.77 -0.25 -22.79
CA TRP A 79 16.11 -1.39 -22.11
C TRP A 79 15.68 -1.11 -20.66
N PHE A 80 16.34 -0.16 -19.99
CA PHE A 80 16.03 0.24 -18.61
C PHE A 80 14.78 1.14 -18.48
N ARG A 81 14.32 1.81 -19.56
CA ARG A 81 13.24 2.83 -19.46
C ARG A 81 11.93 2.34 -18.84
N PRO A 82 11.42 1.13 -19.17
CA PRO A 82 10.23 0.59 -18.51
C PRO A 82 10.38 0.45 -16.99
N TRP A 83 11.60 0.19 -16.50
CA TRP A 83 11.85 0.05 -15.06
C TRP A 83 11.89 1.40 -14.34
N ILE A 84 12.48 2.44 -14.95
CA ILE A 84 12.57 3.76 -14.28
C ILE A 84 11.30 4.61 -14.40
N SER A 85 10.45 4.32 -15.41
CA SER A 85 9.20 5.05 -15.64
C SER A 85 7.99 4.47 -14.90
N ALA A 86 8.01 3.17 -14.57
CA ALA A 86 6.92 2.51 -13.84
C ALA A 86 6.75 3.00 -12.40
N ILE A 87 5.51 3.00 -11.92
CA ILE A 87 5.16 3.14 -10.50
C ILE A 87 5.21 1.75 -9.84
N HIS A 88 6.34 1.43 -9.21
CA HIS A 88 6.51 0.11 -8.57
C HIS A 88 5.59 -0.02 -7.37
N THR A 89 4.52 -0.80 -7.54
CA THR A 89 3.43 -0.91 -6.58
C THR A 89 3.53 -2.20 -5.76
N PHE A 90 3.80 -2.05 -4.46
CA PHE A 90 3.84 -3.12 -3.47
C PHE A 90 2.54 -3.17 -2.66
N TYR A 91 2.14 -4.38 -2.24
CA TYR A 91 1.03 -4.60 -1.33
C TYR A 91 1.55 -5.30 -0.08
N LEU A 92 1.39 -4.66 1.08
CA LEU A 92 1.67 -5.22 2.41
C LEU A 92 0.33 -5.56 3.05
N ALA A 93 -0.37 -6.52 2.45
CA ALA A 93 -1.77 -6.81 2.76
C ALA A 93 -2.09 -8.30 2.55
N ALA A 94 -3.09 -8.77 3.28
CA ALA A 94 -3.63 -10.12 3.21
C ALA A 94 -4.23 -10.44 1.83
N GLN A 95 -4.57 -11.71 1.63
CA GLN A 95 -5.25 -12.14 0.41
C GLN A 95 -6.63 -11.47 0.30
N GLY A 96 -7.09 -11.19 -0.92
CA GLY A 96 -8.30 -10.39 -1.18
C GLY A 96 -8.06 -8.88 -1.18
N ARG A 97 -7.12 -8.39 -0.36
CA ARG A 97 -6.77 -6.95 -0.26
C ARG A 97 -5.79 -6.44 -1.30
N LYS A 98 -5.33 -7.31 -2.19
CA LYS A 98 -4.35 -7.07 -3.24
C LYS A 98 -4.75 -7.82 -4.53
N PRO A 99 -4.26 -7.40 -5.71
CA PRO A 99 -4.35 -8.20 -6.92
C PRO A 99 -3.72 -9.59 -6.72
N ASP A 100 -4.04 -10.52 -7.63
CA ASP A 100 -3.37 -11.83 -7.74
C ASP A 100 -1.84 -11.68 -7.71
N ASP A 101 -1.15 -12.55 -6.98
CA ASP A 101 0.30 -12.50 -6.77
C ASP A 101 1.13 -12.51 -8.06
N LYS A 102 0.58 -12.96 -9.20
CA LYS A 102 1.26 -12.82 -10.52
C LYS A 102 1.36 -11.37 -10.99
N HIS A 103 0.50 -10.47 -10.48
CA HIS A 103 0.44 -9.05 -10.82
C HIS A 103 1.06 -8.13 -9.75
N VAL A 104 1.27 -8.61 -8.53
CA VAL A 104 1.85 -7.84 -7.41
C VAL A 104 3.39 -7.76 -7.51
N MET A 105 3.99 -6.59 -7.25
CA MET A 105 5.44 -6.47 -7.09
C MET A 105 5.88 -6.97 -5.72
N SER A 106 7.05 -7.61 -5.64
CA SER A 106 7.68 -8.01 -4.39
C SER A 106 9.18 -7.78 -4.44
N VAL A 107 9.82 -7.71 -3.27
CA VAL A 107 11.29 -7.54 -3.15
C VAL A 107 12.04 -8.59 -3.97
N ALA A 108 11.64 -9.86 -3.87
CA ALA A 108 12.22 -10.96 -4.64
C ALA A 108 12.07 -10.81 -6.18
N LYS A 109 11.06 -10.07 -6.67
CA LYS A 109 10.88 -9.79 -8.10
C LYS A 109 11.67 -8.56 -8.56
N LEU A 110 11.77 -7.52 -7.73
CA LEU A 110 12.42 -6.25 -8.11
C LEU A 110 13.95 -6.30 -7.91
N GLN A 111 14.45 -6.90 -6.82
CA GLN A 111 15.88 -6.91 -6.47
C GLN A 111 16.80 -7.41 -7.61
N PRO A 112 16.47 -8.47 -8.37
CA PRO A 112 17.29 -8.90 -9.49
C PRO A 112 17.37 -7.87 -10.63
N ALA A 113 16.30 -7.08 -10.83
CA ALA A 113 16.28 -6.00 -11.82
C ALA A 113 17.12 -4.81 -11.37
N LEU A 114 17.02 -4.40 -10.09
CA LEU A 114 17.87 -3.35 -9.50
C LEU A 114 19.37 -3.67 -9.65
N ASN A 115 19.75 -4.91 -9.36
CA ASN A 115 21.13 -5.38 -9.50
C ASN A 115 21.61 -5.35 -10.96
N GLN A 116 20.74 -5.65 -11.93
CA GLN A 116 21.08 -5.54 -13.36
C GLN A 116 21.15 -4.08 -13.85
N LEU A 117 20.28 -3.21 -13.36
CA LEU A 117 20.31 -1.78 -13.67
C LEU A 117 21.63 -1.17 -13.17
N ASN A 118 21.98 -1.43 -11.90
CA ASN A 118 23.21 -0.92 -11.30
C ASN A 118 24.48 -1.47 -11.96
N ALA A 119 24.51 -2.76 -12.28
CA ALA A 119 25.65 -3.36 -12.99
C ALA A 119 25.86 -2.81 -14.41
N ALA A 120 24.83 -2.21 -15.03
CA ALA A 120 24.90 -1.67 -16.40
C ALA A 120 25.07 -0.15 -16.45
N HIS A 121 24.51 0.59 -15.49
CA HIS A 121 24.37 2.05 -15.54
C HIS A 121 24.82 2.78 -14.26
N GLY A 122 25.18 2.06 -13.19
CA GLY A 122 25.42 2.65 -11.86
C GLY A 122 24.11 3.02 -11.15
N GLU A 123 24.15 4.01 -10.27
CA GLU A 123 22.96 4.44 -9.51
C GLU A 123 21.88 4.98 -10.47
N VAL A 124 20.82 4.18 -10.66
CA VAL A 124 19.67 4.53 -11.51
C VAL A 124 18.49 4.89 -10.62
N GLU A 125 18.03 6.14 -10.72
CA GLU A 125 16.84 6.58 -9.99
C GLU A 125 15.54 5.96 -10.52
N ILE A 126 14.66 5.59 -9.59
CA ILE A 126 13.29 5.14 -9.85
C ILE A 126 12.35 6.33 -9.60
N SER A 127 11.47 6.64 -10.56
CA SER A 127 10.59 7.81 -10.48
C SER A 127 9.68 7.78 -9.24
N HIS A 128 8.96 6.68 -9.03
CA HIS A 128 7.93 6.56 -8.00
C HIS A 128 7.77 5.10 -7.53
N VAL A 129 7.70 4.93 -6.22
CA VAL A 129 7.32 3.68 -5.56
C VAL A 129 6.02 3.91 -4.79
N ARG A 130 5.11 2.94 -4.81
CA ARG A 130 3.84 3.00 -4.10
C ARG A 130 3.64 1.76 -3.24
N VAL A 131 3.10 1.95 -2.04
CA VAL A 131 2.85 0.87 -1.08
C VAL A 131 1.41 0.97 -0.59
N PHE A 132 0.69 -0.15 -0.65
CA PHE A 132 -0.63 -0.34 -0.07
C PHE A 132 -0.52 -1.28 1.14
N PRO A 133 -0.34 -0.75 2.35
CA PRO A 133 -0.31 -1.57 3.55
C PRO A 133 -1.67 -1.64 4.25
N GLN A 134 -2.00 -2.82 4.76
CA GLN A 134 -2.80 -2.93 5.97
C GLN A 134 -1.94 -2.56 7.19
N LEU A 135 -2.54 -1.93 8.20
CA LEU A 135 -1.78 -1.42 9.35
C LEU A 135 -1.02 -2.51 10.12
N TYR A 136 -1.56 -3.74 10.20
CA TYR A 136 -0.88 -4.87 10.83
C TYR A 136 0.49 -5.19 10.20
N ALA A 137 0.67 -4.94 8.90
CA ALA A 137 1.91 -5.20 8.19
C ALA A 137 2.83 -3.96 8.13
N LEU A 138 2.27 -2.75 8.27
CA LEU A 138 3.03 -1.50 8.32
C LEU A 138 3.64 -1.25 9.70
N GLU A 139 2.81 -1.29 10.75
CA GLU A 139 3.17 -0.81 12.10
C GLU A 139 4.41 -1.49 12.71
N PRO A 140 4.63 -2.82 12.54
CA PRO A 140 5.85 -3.48 13.02
C PRO A 140 7.13 -3.04 12.30
N GLY A 141 7.04 -2.30 11.18
CA GLY A 141 8.17 -1.78 10.42
C GLY A 141 8.94 -2.81 9.57
N LYS A 142 8.79 -4.11 9.85
CA LYS A 142 9.52 -5.20 9.15
C LYS A 142 9.29 -5.21 7.64
N GLU A 143 8.03 -5.25 7.19
CA GLU A 143 7.73 -5.44 5.76
C GLU A 143 7.98 -4.21 4.90
N ILE A 144 7.67 -3.01 5.42
CA ILE A 144 8.11 -1.75 4.78
C ILE A 144 9.64 -1.64 4.81
N GLY A 145 10.30 -2.08 5.89
CA GLY A 145 11.76 -2.16 6.01
C GLY A 145 12.40 -3.03 4.94
N ASN A 146 11.82 -4.20 4.62
CA ASN A 146 12.27 -5.08 3.54
C ASN A 146 12.29 -4.37 2.18
N ILE A 147 11.31 -3.50 1.89
CA ILE A 147 11.27 -2.68 0.68
C ILE A 147 12.34 -1.58 0.74
N LEU A 148 12.40 -0.82 1.84
CA LEU A 148 13.35 0.30 2.00
C LEU A 148 14.82 -0.15 2.04
N ASN A 149 15.08 -1.42 2.34
CA ASN A 149 16.41 -2.02 2.45
C ASN A 149 16.87 -2.86 1.24
N MET A 150 16.15 -2.80 0.12
CA MET A 150 16.65 -3.36 -1.15
C MET A 150 18.00 -2.73 -1.56
N ASP A 151 18.92 -3.56 -2.07
CA ASP A 151 20.18 -3.09 -2.63
C ASP A 151 19.94 -2.33 -3.93
N ASN A 152 20.74 -1.30 -4.19
CA ASN A 152 20.66 -0.51 -5.43
C ASN A 152 19.27 0.14 -5.66
N PHE A 153 18.54 0.43 -4.57
CA PHE A 153 17.19 0.95 -4.61
C PHE A 153 17.19 2.47 -4.37
N PHE A 154 17.00 3.24 -5.46
CA PHE A 154 17.10 4.70 -5.47
C PHE A 154 15.77 5.37 -5.86
N PRO A 155 14.69 5.24 -5.07
CA PRO A 155 13.42 5.91 -5.36
C PRO A 155 13.49 7.41 -5.11
N ARG A 156 12.96 8.21 -6.05
CA ARG A 156 12.83 9.66 -5.91
C ARG A 156 11.60 10.07 -5.09
N LYS A 157 10.49 9.35 -5.25
CA LYS A 157 9.22 9.52 -4.51
C LYS A 157 8.72 8.20 -3.96
N LEU A 158 8.18 8.23 -2.74
CA LEU A 158 7.47 7.12 -2.12
C LEU A 158 6.06 7.57 -1.72
N THR A 159 5.03 6.86 -2.15
CA THR A 159 3.65 7.03 -1.66
C THR A 159 3.26 5.81 -0.83
N ILE A 160 2.77 6.03 0.39
CA ILE A 160 2.13 5.01 1.24
C ILE A 160 0.64 5.36 1.32
N THR A 161 -0.24 4.44 0.93
CA THR A 161 -1.68 4.69 0.86
C THR A 161 -2.43 3.74 1.79
N ILE A 162 -2.96 4.27 2.89
CA ILE A 162 -3.78 3.51 3.83
C ILE A 162 -5.23 3.68 3.39
N ARG A 163 -5.77 2.63 2.77
CA ARG A 163 -7.14 2.60 2.23
C ARG A 163 -8.17 2.49 3.35
N HIS A 164 -9.44 2.82 3.07
CA HIS A 164 -10.51 2.73 4.07
C HIS A 164 -10.55 1.40 4.84
N HIS A 165 -10.35 0.30 4.12
CA HIS A 165 -10.44 -1.08 4.60
C HIS A 165 -9.08 -1.68 5.01
N ASP A 166 -8.04 -0.85 5.10
CA ASP A 166 -6.70 -1.18 5.60
C ASP A 166 -6.47 -0.68 7.04
N TRP A 167 -7.34 0.21 7.54
CA TRP A 167 -7.37 0.67 8.94
C TRP A 167 -7.80 -0.45 9.89
N TRP A 168 -7.35 -0.36 11.15
CA TRP A 168 -7.78 -1.26 12.21
C TRP A 168 -9.30 -1.21 12.43
N PHE A 169 -9.94 -2.39 12.46
CA PHE A 169 -11.35 -2.59 12.85
C PHE A 169 -12.34 -1.69 12.07
N TRP A 170 -12.07 -1.44 10.80
CA TRP A 170 -12.93 -0.66 9.92
C TRP A 170 -14.28 -1.39 9.69
N GLU A 171 -14.30 -2.72 9.77
CA GLU A 171 -15.50 -3.57 9.70
C GLU A 171 -16.48 -3.22 10.81
N GLN A 172 -16.01 -2.80 11.99
CA GLN A 172 -16.81 -2.42 13.16
C GLN A 172 -17.04 -0.89 13.26
N ASP A 173 -16.60 -0.14 12.26
CA ASP A 173 -16.57 1.33 12.19
C ASP A 173 -15.65 2.03 13.20
N GLU A 174 -14.61 1.38 13.71
CA GLU A 174 -13.79 1.97 14.78
C GLU A 174 -13.14 3.31 14.41
N ARG A 175 -12.82 4.05 15.46
CA ARG A 175 -12.09 5.33 15.38
C ARG A 175 -10.71 5.11 14.78
N LEU A 176 -10.33 5.99 13.85
CA LEU A 176 -9.05 5.86 13.16
C LEU A 176 -7.87 5.98 14.14
N LEU A 177 -6.94 5.03 14.04
CA LEU A 177 -5.67 5.04 14.76
C LEU A 177 -4.56 4.50 13.88
N ILE A 178 -3.33 4.96 14.12
CA ILE A 178 -2.12 4.41 13.52
C ILE A 178 -0.92 4.56 14.45
N ARG A 179 -0.18 3.47 14.63
CA ARG A 179 1.03 3.46 15.47
C ARG A 179 2.27 3.98 14.74
N SER A 180 3.19 4.56 15.51
CA SER A 180 4.38 5.25 15.01
C SER A 180 5.65 4.40 14.97
N TRP A 181 5.63 3.16 15.46
CA TRP A 181 6.85 2.35 15.62
C TRP A 181 7.69 2.26 14.35
N TRP A 182 7.07 1.94 13.21
CA TRP A 182 7.71 1.93 11.89
C TRP A 182 8.33 3.29 11.48
N VAL A 183 7.73 4.42 11.87
CA VAL A 183 8.29 5.76 11.66
C VAL A 183 9.62 5.89 12.40
N ASN A 184 9.68 5.38 13.64
CA ASN A 184 10.86 5.45 14.48
C ASN A 184 11.98 4.51 14.02
N VAL A 185 11.67 3.25 13.68
CA VAL A 185 12.69 2.24 13.36
C VAL A 185 13.16 2.23 11.91
N CYS A 186 12.31 2.57 10.94
CA CYS A 186 12.70 2.51 9.53
C CYS A 186 13.68 3.63 9.15
N ARG A 187 14.48 3.38 8.11
CA ARG A 187 15.30 4.38 7.43
C ARG A 187 15.04 4.34 5.95
N PHE A 188 14.72 5.50 5.39
CA PHE A 188 14.34 5.63 3.99
C PHE A 188 15.60 5.74 3.14
N PRO A 189 15.58 5.32 1.86
CA PRO A 189 16.74 5.45 0.98
C PRO A 189 17.34 6.86 0.95
N SER A 190 18.63 6.93 0.62
CA SER A 190 19.19 8.10 -0.05
C SER A 190 18.53 8.27 -1.43
N SER A 191 18.86 9.35 -2.16
CA SER A 191 18.06 9.93 -3.26
C SER A 191 16.68 10.48 -2.81
N LEU A 192 15.83 9.72 -2.11
CA LEU A 192 14.41 10.02 -1.81
C LEU A 192 14.13 11.49 -1.44
N SER A 193 13.39 12.18 -2.32
CA SER A 193 13.10 13.60 -2.22
C SER A 193 11.76 13.92 -1.54
N GLU A 194 10.81 12.98 -1.61
CA GLU A 194 9.42 13.17 -1.18
C GLU A 194 8.83 11.85 -0.65
N ILE A 195 8.19 11.91 0.52
CA ILE A 195 7.27 10.89 1.02
C ILE A 195 5.87 11.50 0.98
N CYS A 196 4.90 10.76 0.45
CA CYS A 196 3.48 11.05 0.56
C CYS A 196 2.80 9.97 1.39
N MET A 197 1.96 10.36 2.35
CA MET A 197 1.00 9.45 2.97
C MET A 197 -0.40 9.85 2.53
N GLU A 198 -1.06 8.98 1.78
CA GLU A 198 -2.45 9.10 1.37
C GLU A 198 -3.33 8.40 2.41
N LEU A 199 -4.06 9.20 3.19
CA LEU A 199 -4.96 8.74 4.24
C LEU A 199 -6.38 8.71 3.68
N GLU A 200 -6.89 7.52 3.36
CA GLU A 200 -8.24 7.34 2.80
C GLU A 200 -9.20 6.75 3.83
N SER A 201 -10.40 7.32 3.91
CA SER A 201 -11.55 6.67 4.54
C SER A 201 -12.84 7.14 3.88
N LEU A 202 -13.99 6.69 4.39
CA LEU A 202 -15.30 7.18 3.94
C LEU A 202 -15.42 8.68 4.19
N GLN A 203 -16.13 9.41 3.34
CA GLN A 203 -16.30 10.86 3.46
C GLN A 203 -16.93 11.26 4.82
N ARG A 204 -17.82 10.44 5.39
CA ARG A 204 -18.36 10.65 6.75
C ARG A 204 -17.30 10.62 7.89
N LYS A 205 -16.07 10.18 7.59
CA LYS A 205 -14.89 10.20 8.49
C LYS A 205 -13.88 11.29 8.11
N GLU A 206 -14.21 12.25 7.24
CA GLU A 206 -13.31 13.36 6.83
C GLU A 206 -12.63 14.03 8.04
N ASN A 207 -13.39 14.39 9.08
CA ASN A 207 -12.85 15.04 10.29
C ASN A 207 -11.88 14.14 11.10
N GLN A 208 -12.00 12.81 11.01
CA GLN A 208 -11.04 11.88 11.63
C GLN A 208 -9.75 11.82 10.81
N ILE A 209 -9.85 11.79 9.48
CA ILE A 209 -8.70 11.86 8.57
C ILE A 209 -7.99 13.21 8.70
N ASP A 210 -8.73 14.31 8.80
CA ASP A 210 -8.19 15.65 8.99
C ASP A 210 -7.38 15.75 10.29
N TRP A 211 -7.94 15.25 11.40
CA TRP A 211 -7.26 15.22 12.70
C TRP A 211 -5.97 14.39 12.64
N ILE A 212 -6.02 13.17 12.10
CA ILE A 212 -4.83 12.33 11.95
C ILE A 212 -3.79 13.05 11.08
N ALA A 213 -4.17 13.61 9.93
CA ALA A 213 -3.26 14.32 9.04
C ALA A 213 -2.57 15.52 9.72
N GLU A 214 -3.31 16.30 10.50
CA GLU A 214 -2.77 17.46 11.22
C GLU A 214 -1.80 17.06 12.32
N GLU A 215 -2.13 16.08 13.16
CA GLU A 215 -1.20 15.58 14.19
C GLU A 215 0.02 14.91 13.56
N MET A 216 -0.14 14.20 12.45
CA MET A 216 0.96 13.56 11.72
C MET A 216 2.00 14.57 11.22
N THR A 217 1.60 15.79 10.80
CA THR A 217 2.57 16.84 10.44
C THR A 217 3.41 17.36 11.61
N LYS A 218 2.93 17.21 12.85
CA LYS A 218 3.60 17.68 14.07
C LYS A 218 4.45 16.57 14.68
N ALA A 219 3.88 15.36 14.73
CA ALA A 219 4.45 14.22 15.42
C ALA A 219 5.51 13.50 14.59
N TRP A 220 5.32 13.37 13.28
CA TRP A 220 6.05 12.39 12.48
C TRP A 220 7.10 13.04 11.58
N HIS A 221 8.32 12.54 11.72
CA HIS A 221 9.51 12.95 10.97
C HIS A 221 10.18 11.69 10.45
N PHE A 222 10.56 11.67 9.17
CA PHE A 222 11.22 10.52 8.57
C PHE A 222 12.72 10.79 8.38
N GLU A 223 13.56 9.77 8.55
CA GLU A 223 15.02 9.89 8.44
C GLU A 223 15.52 9.01 7.28
N ARG A 224 16.32 9.61 6.41
CA ARG A 224 17.02 8.92 5.33
C ARG A 224 18.24 8.17 5.89
N LYS A 225 18.72 7.15 5.19
CA LYS A 225 19.97 6.40 5.51
C LYS A 225 21.23 7.28 5.57
N ASP A 226 21.17 8.50 5.03
CA ASP A 226 22.25 9.51 5.12
C ASP A 226 22.04 10.53 6.27
N GLY A 227 21.10 10.27 7.19
CA GLY A 227 20.76 11.15 8.31
C GLY A 227 19.91 12.36 7.94
N THR A 228 19.58 12.57 6.66
CA THR A 228 18.72 13.71 6.26
C THR A 228 17.30 13.53 6.78
N ILE A 229 16.79 14.53 7.49
CA ILE A 229 15.41 14.56 7.99
C ILE A 229 14.44 15.07 6.92
N LEU A 230 13.31 14.39 6.82
CA LEU A 230 12.13 14.79 6.06
C LEU A 230 11.04 15.20 7.05
N SER A 231 10.50 16.42 6.93
CA SER A 231 9.35 16.90 7.70
C SER A 231 8.23 17.33 6.76
N ALA A 232 6.99 17.32 7.23
CA ALA A 232 5.91 18.02 6.56
C ALA A 232 5.95 19.51 6.94
N ASN A 233 5.55 20.39 6.04
CA ASN A 233 5.16 21.74 6.41
C ASN A 233 3.67 21.70 6.74
N GLY A 234 3.25 22.22 7.90
CA GLY A 234 1.83 22.30 8.26
C GLY A 234 1.05 23.14 7.25
N GLY A 235 0.39 22.47 6.29
CA GLY A 235 -0.24 23.10 5.12
C GLY A 235 0.06 22.40 3.78
N ASP A 236 1.10 21.56 3.69
CA ASP A 236 1.40 20.74 2.50
C ASP A 236 0.45 19.52 2.40
N PHE A 237 -0.84 19.81 2.24
CA PHE A 237 -1.91 18.82 2.08
C PHE A 237 -2.49 18.84 0.65
N LYS A 238 -2.83 17.65 0.14
CA LYS A 238 -3.74 17.50 -1.01
C LYS A 238 -4.99 16.76 -0.56
N VAL A 239 -6.16 17.23 -0.96
CA VAL A 239 -7.43 16.54 -0.72
C VAL A 239 -8.00 16.05 -2.04
N ASP A 240 -8.40 14.78 -2.08
CA ASP A 240 -9.11 14.17 -3.20
C ASP A 240 -10.41 13.52 -2.68
N LEU A 241 -11.44 13.56 -3.53
CA LEU A 241 -12.74 12.92 -3.30
C LEU A 241 -13.01 11.94 -4.44
N TRP A 242 -13.51 10.75 -4.13
CA TRP A 242 -13.92 9.78 -5.14
C TRP A 242 -15.03 8.85 -4.66
N SER A 243 -15.78 8.27 -5.61
CA SER A 243 -16.87 7.34 -5.32
C SER A 243 -16.53 5.94 -5.86
N GLY A 244 -16.64 4.92 -5.00
CA GLY A 244 -16.34 3.52 -5.33
C GLY A 244 -17.54 2.60 -5.18
N SER A 245 -17.37 1.32 -5.48
CA SER A 245 -18.37 0.31 -5.13
C SER A 245 -18.51 0.22 -3.61
N SER A 246 -19.72 -0.01 -3.10
CA SER A 246 -19.92 -0.45 -1.70
C SER A 246 -19.75 -1.97 -1.53
N THR A 247 -19.50 -2.69 -2.64
CA THR A 247 -19.41 -4.15 -2.67
C THR A 247 -17.97 -4.57 -2.90
N TRP A 248 -17.39 -5.28 -1.94
CA TRP A 248 -16.04 -5.87 -2.02
C TRP A 248 -16.06 -7.32 -1.56
N GLU A 249 -15.25 -8.18 -2.18
CA GLU A 249 -15.02 -9.56 -1.70
C GLU A 249 -16.36 -10.33 -1.50
N ARG A 250 -17.27 -10.16 -2.48
CA ARG A 250 -18.65 -10.72 -2.48
C ARG A 250 -19.54 -10.26 -1.32
N THR A 251 -19.23 -9.14 -0.69
CA THR A 251 -19.97 -8.56 0.45
C THR A 251 -20.30 -7.08 0.20
N ARG A 252 -21.56 -6.68 0.39
CA ARG A 252 -22.05 -5.31 0.22
C ARG A 252 -22.18 -4.60 1.56
N TRP A 253 -21.45 -3.49 1.74
CA TRP A 253 -21.31 -2.76 3.01
C TRP A 253 -22.40 -1.69 3.21
N LEU A 254 -23.61 -2.17 3.55
CA LEU A 254 -24.83 -1.38 3.73
C LEU A 254 -24.74 -0.25 4.77
N ARG A 255 -23.82 -0.33 5.74
CA ARG A 255 -23.57 0.75 6.71
C ARG A 255 -23.05 2.02 6.04
N ASP A 256 -22.23 1.84 5.01
CA ASP A 256 -21.31 2.85 4.50
C ASP A 256 -21.80 3.53 3.21
N GLU A 257 -22.88 3.00 2.64
CA GLU A 257 -23.48 3.52 1.41
C GLU A 257 -23.99 4.96 1.57
N THR A 258 -23.55 5.82 0.66
CA THR A 258 -24.10 7.16 0.44
C THR A 258 -25.19 7.15 -0.63
N GLN A 259 -25.07 6.23 -1.59
CA GLN A 259 -26.01 5.91 -2.66
C GLN A 259 -26.08 4.38 -2.83
N PRO A 260 -27.15 3.80 -3.40
CA PRO A 260 -27.22 2.35 -3.63
C PRO A 260 -25.98 1.81 -4.37
N GLY A 261 -25.29 0.82 -3.79
CA GLY A 261 -24.12 0.19 -4.41
C GLY A 261 -22.85 1.06 -4.43
N THR A 262 -22.81 2.18 -3.69
CA THR A 262 -21.77 3.21 -3.81
C THR A 262 -21.39 3.82 -2.46
N ASN A 263 -20.07 3.93 -2.23
CA ASN A 263 -19.49 4.64 -1.09
C ASN A 263 -18.70 5.84 -1.60
N ASP A 264 -18.77 6.97 -0.89
CA ASP A 264 -17.93 8.15 -1.13
C ASP A 264 -16.74 8.18 -0.17
N TYR A 265 -15.57 8.49 -0.70
CA TYR A 265 -14.29 8.47 -0.01
C TYR A 265 -13.66 9.86 0.06
N TYR A 266 -12.98 10.12 1.17
CA TYR A 266 -12.15 11.29 1.41
C TYR A 266 -10.71 10.84 1.58
N VAL A 267 -9.81 11.39 0.76
CA VAL A 267 -8.38 11.11 0.80
C VAL A 267 -7.64 12.40 1.15
N LYS A 268 -6.88 12.40 2.24
CA LYS A 268 -5.95 13.50 2.56
C LYS A 268 -4.52 13.00 2.42
N THR A 269 -3.79 13.61 1.50
CA THR A 269 -2.35 13.37 1.32
C THR A 269 -1.57 14.33 2.19
N VAL A 270 -0.69 13.80 3.04
CA VAL A 270 0.35 14.56 3.76
C VAL A 270 1.69 14.35 3.06
N ILE A 271 2.50 15.41 2.92
CA ILE A 271 3.74 15.38 2.14
C ILE A 271 4.95 15.78 3.01
N TRP A 272 5.96 14.92 3.08
CA TRP A 272 7.25 15.19 3.73
C TRP A 272 8.33 15.43 2.70
N LYS A 273 9.11 16.48 2.92
CA LYS A 273 10.25 16.89 2.08
C LYS A 273 11.45 17.18 2.97
N ARG A 274 12.64 17.26 2.35
CA ARG A 274 13.90 17.56 3.06
C ARG A 274 13.78 18.85 3.88
N ASN A 275 14.00 18.74 5.17
CA ASN A 275 14.08 19.88 6.08
C ASN A 275 15.47 19.96 6.72
N SER A 276 16.33 20.81 6.15
CA SER A 276 17.69 21.03 6.64
C SER A 276 17.78 21.86 7.94
N ALA A 277 16.65 22.35 8.48
CA ALA A 277 16.63 23.06 9.76
C ALA A 277 16.51 22.12 10.98
N ILE A 278 16.21 20.84 10.76
CA ILE A 278 16.10 19.82 11.81
C ILE A 278 17.37 18.96 11.79
N SER A 279 18.15 19.05 12.87
CA SER A 279 19.41 18.30 13.03
C SER A 279 19.26 16.95 13.73
N GLU A 280 18.18 16.76 14.49
CA GLU A 280 17.88 15.56 15.26
C GLU A 280 16.41 15.21 15.06
N ARG A 281 16.10 13.93 14.85
CA ARG A 281 14.73 13.48 14.59
C ARG A 281 13.95 13.35 15.90
N PRO A 282 12.82 14.07 16.07
CA PRO A 282 11.91 13.84 17.19
C PRO A 282 11.36 12.41 17.17
N TRP A 283 11.18 11.81 18.35
CA TRP A 283 10.52 10.51 18.46
C TRP A 283 9.03 10.65 18.14
N ALA A 284 8.54 9.85 17.20
CA ALA A 284 7.15 9.86 16.78
C ALA A 284 6.27 9.08 17.76
N TYR A 285 5.08 9.59 18.06
CA TYR A 285 4.07 8.94 18.91
C TYR A 285 2.85 8.45 18.10
N ASP A 286 2.14 7.47 18.66
CA ASP A 286 0.93 6.88 18.08
C ASP A 286 -0.19 7.90 17.96
N LEU A 287 -0.93 7.87 16.85
CA LEU A 287 -2.00 8.82 16.55
C LEU A 287 -3.35 8.11 16.70
N HIS A 288 -4.18 8.59 17.63
CA HIS A 288 -5.51 8.05 17.92
C HIS A 288 -6.53 9.19 17.93
N VAL A 289 -7.56 9.14 17.07
CA VAL A 289 -8.56 10.22 17.09
C VAL A 289 -9.33 10.24 18.42
N PRO A 290 -9.63 11.43 18.98
CA PRO A 290 -10.40 11.59 20.20
C PRO A 290 -11.70 10.77 20.27
N HIS A 291 -12.02 10.23 21.45
CA HIS A 291 -13.25 9.46 21.68
C HIS A 291 -14.55 10.24 21.40
N THR A 292 -14.49 11.57 21.30
CA THR A 292 -15.61 12.44 20.90
C THR A 292 -16.05 12.24 19.45
N PHE A 293 -15.21 11.68 18.57
CA PHE A 293 -15.62 11.34 17.21
C PHE A 293 -16.67 10.21 17.20
N PRO A 294 -17.68 10.27 16.31
CA PRO A 294 -18.76 9.30 16.27
C PRO A 294 -18.33 7.96 15.67
N VAL A 295 -19.05 6.89 16.05
CA VAL A 295 -18.93 5.53 15.52
C VAL A 295 -20.35 5.01 15.24
N ILE A 296 -20.57 4.42 14.07
CA ILE A 296 -21.85 3.86 13.63
C ILE A 296 -21.85 2.34 13.87
N ARG A 297 -22.44 1.92 15.00
CA ARG A 297 -22.73 0.50 15.24
C ARG A 297 -24.04 0.12 14.54
N ARG A 298 -24.03 -0.98 13.78
CA ARG A 298 -25.22 -1.65 13.23
C ARG A 298 -25.10 -3.15 13.48
N ALA A 299 -26.21 -3.81 13.84
CA ALA A 299 -26.24 -5.27 14.00
C ALA A 299 -25.96 -6.02 12.69
N THR A 300 -26.25 -5.39 11.54
CA THR A 300 -25.96 -5.93 10.21
C THR A 300 -25.33 -4.82 9.36
N PRO A 301 -23.99 -4.65 9.42
CA PRO A 301 -23.30 -3.57 8.70
C PRO A 301 -23.14 -3.90 7.20
N SER A 302 -23.21 -5.18 6.84
CA SER A 302 -23.03 -5.69 5.48
C SER A 302 -23.88 -6.95 5.25
N LEU A 303 -24.01 -7.37 3.99
CA LEU A 303 -24.63 -8.63 3.58
C LEU A 303 -23.82 -9.27 2.45
N SER A 304 -23.79 -10.60 2.38
CA SER A 304 -23.18 -11.31 1.24
C SER A 304 -24.02 -11.10 -0.04
N VAL A 305 -23.34 -11.02 -1.19
CA VAL A 305 -23.97 -10.81 -2.49
C VAL A 305 -24.86 -12.00 -2.87
N SER A 306 -24.48 -13.24 -2.53
CA SER A 306 -25.32 -14.42 -2.78
C SER A 306 -26.65 -14.36 -2.04
N LEU A 307 -26.65 -13.91 -0.78
CA LEU A 307 -27.88 -13.75 0.00
C LEU A 307 -28.79 -12.65 -0.57
N ILE A 308 -28.22 -11.58 -1.12
CA ILE A 308 -28.96 -10.52 -1.82
C ILE A 308 -29.58 -11.05 -3.12
N GLU A 309 -28.86 -11.90 -3.84
CA GLU A 309 -29.32 -12.57 -5.08
C GLU A 309 -30.42 -13.62 -4.79
N GLU A 310 -30.24 -14.46 -3.77
CA GLU A 310 -31.21 -15.48 -3.31
C GLU A 310 -32.52 -14.84 -2.84
N ALA A 311 -32.44 -13.72 -2.11
CA ALA A 311 -33.59 -12.91 -1.70
C ALA A 311 -34.22 -12.08 -2.84
N GLN A 312 -33.69 -12.19 -4.07
CA GLN A 312 -34.18 -11.50 -5.27
C GLN A 312 -34.31 -9.98 -5.10
N VAL A 313 -33.39 -9.36 -4.34
CA VAL A 313 -33.43 -7.92 -4.08
C VAL A 313 -33.25 -7.16 -5.39
N PRO A 314 -34.13 -6.19 -5.72
CA PRO A 314 -33.98 -5.40 -6.94
C PRO A 314 -32.64 -4.65 -7.00
N ALA A 315 -32.01 -4.68 -8.18
CA ALA A 315 -30.81 -3.89 -8.42
C ALA A 315 -31.07 -2.39 -8.19
N GLY A 316 -30.20 -1.73 -7.44
CA GLY A 316 -30.37 -0.33 -7.04
C GLY A 316 -31.24 -0.09 -5.79
N SER A 317 -31.73 -1.14 -5.12
CA SER A 317 -32.33 -1.01 -3.78
C SER A 317 -31.37 -0.34 -2.79
N SER A 318 -31.88 0.59 -1.99
CA SER A 318 -31.10 1.28 -0.94
C SER A 318 -30.61 0.29 0.12
N ALA A 319 -29.62 0.70 0.92
CA ALA A 319 -29.13 -0.09 2.04
C ALA A 319 -30.25 -0.57 2.99
N GLN A 320 -31.21 0.31 3.32
CA GLN A 320 -32.33 0.00 4.21
C GLN A 320 -33.31 -0.99 3.56
N GLU A 321 -33.67 -0.77 2.29
CA GLU A 321 -34.62 -1.65 1.59
C GLU A 321 -34.00 -3.03 1.29
N THR A 322 -32.70 -3.07 0.97
CA THR A 322 -31.93 -4.31 0.81
C THR A 322 -31.97 -5.15 2.10
N LEU A 323 -31.72 -4.52 3.25
CA LEU A 323 -31.78 -5.19 4.55
C LEU A 323 -33.20 -5.68 4.86
N ARG A 324 -34.21 -4.85 4.63
CA ARG A 324 -35.63 -5.19 4.86
C ARG A 324 -36.08 -6.40 4.02
N LEU A 325 -35.73 -6.43 2.74
CA LEU A 325 -36.08 -7.51 1.82
C LEU A 325 -35.38 -8.83 2.19
N VAL A 326 -34.09 -8.78 2.56
CA VAL A 326 -33.35 -9.97 3.00
C VAL A 326 -33.87 -10.49 4.35
N GLN A 327 -34.25 -9.61 5.27
CA GLN A 327 -34.90 -10.00 6.53
C GLN A 327 -36.25 -10.68 6.28
N GLN A 328 -37.10 -10.10 5.44
CA GLN A 328 -38.38 -10.69 5.05
C GLN A 328 -38.18 -12.08 4.39
N TRP A 329 -37.22 -12.20 3.47
CA TRP A 329 -36.90 -13.49 2.85
C TRP A 329 -36.43 -14.54 3.87
N ARG A 330 -35.59 -14.16 4.85
CA ARG A 330 -35.16 -15.05 5.94
C ARG A 330 -36.33 -15.52 6.82
N GLU A 331 -37.30 -14.64 7.08
CA GLU A 331 -38.51 -14.99 7.84
C GLU A 331 -39.40 -15.95 7.04
N ASP A 332 -39.60 -15.72 5.74
CA ASP A 332 -40.40 -16.57 4.86
C ASP A 332 -39.77 -17.97 4.64
N HIS A 333 -38.43 -18.09 4.71
CA HIS A 333 -37.70 -19.35 4.48
C HIS A 333 -37.22 -20.04 5.77
N ARG A 334 -37.70 -19.57 6.93
CA ARG A 334 -37.24 -20.02 8.26
C ARG A 334 -37.46 -21.52 8.53
N GLU A 335 -38.50 -22.12 7.94
CA GLU A 335 -38.78 -23.56 8.06
C GLU A 335 -37.85 -24.43 7.18
N VAL A 336 -37.18 -23.86 6.18
CA VAL A 336 -36.28 -24.59 5.25
C VAL A 336 -34.82 -24.55 5.73
N TYR A 337 -34.41 -23.48 6.41
CA TYR A 337 -33.03 -23.23 6.85
C TYR A 337 -32.83 -23.14 8.37
N GLY A 338 -33.88 -23.39 9.16
CA GLY A 338 -33.92 -23.24 10.64
C GLY A 338 -33.06 -24.20 11.46
N GLY A 339 -31.91 -24.64 10.95
CA GLY A 339 -30.92 -25.47 11.65
C GLY A 339 -29.48 -25.33 11.15
N ILE A 340 -29.15 -24.30 10.36
CA ILE A 340 -27.78 -24.12 9.79
C ILE A 340 -27.21 -22.70 9.98
N TYR A 341 -28.01 -21.66 10.29
CA TYR A 341 -27.55 -20.25 10.21
C TYR A 341 -27.91 -19.36 11.42
N ASP A 342 -27.85 -19.87 12.65
CA ASP A 342 -27.94 -19.03 13.87
C ASP A 342 -26.59 -18.89 14.63
N ASP A 343 -25.50 -19.54 14.18
CA ASP A 343 -24.18 -19.55 14.87
C ASP A 343 -23.03 -18.81 14.14
N ASP A 344 -23.24 -18.21 12.96
CA ASP A 344 -22.22 -17.35 12.30
C ASP A 344 -22.16 -15.94 12.95
N ILE A 345 -22.05 -15.91 14.28
CA ILE A 345 -21.75 -14.72 15.09
C ILE A 345 -20.58 -15.07 16.03
N THR A 346 -19.38 -14.75 15.54
CA THR A 346 -18.13 -14.57 16.30
C THR A 346 -17.63 -15.76 17.14
N GLU A 347 -16.90 -16.66 16.49
CA GLU A 347 -15.82 -17.48 17.11
C GLU A 347 -14.70 -17.70 16.07
N ASP A 348 -13.88 -16.65 15.86
CA ASP A 348 -12.51 -16.76 15.32
C ASP A 348 -11.54 -16.53 16.50
N ASP A 349 -11.68 -17.36 17.53
CA ASP A 349 -10.72 -17.53 18.65
C ASP A 349 -10.26 -19.00 18.62
N ASP A 350 -9.24 -19.31 17.81
CA ASP A 350 -8.53 -20.60 17.88
C ASP A 350 -7.03 -20.40 17.62
N ASP A 351 -6.36 -19.78 18.59
CA ASP A 351 -4.92 -19.96 18.79
C ASP A 351 -4.70 -21.40 19.27
N GLY A 352 -4.57 -22.33 18.32
CA GLY A 352 -4.41 -23.75 18.56
C GLY A 352 -3.16 -24.09 19.38
N ASN A 353 -3.36 -24.28 20.68
CA ASN A 353 -2.34 -24.67 21.64
C ASN A 353 -2.29 -26.20 21.79
N ASP A 354 -1.56 -26.88 20.89
CA ASP A 354 -1.25 -28.32 21.00
C ASP A 354 -0.03 -28.55 21.91
N GLU A 355 -0.30 -28.80 23.20
CA GLU A 355 0.63 -29.55 24.07
C GLU A 355 0.16 -31.01 24.17
N ASN A 356 0.98 -31.94 23.71
CA ASN A 356 1.48 -33.11 24.47
C ASN A 356 2.32 -34.05 23.58
N ASP A 357 3.60 -34.19 23.96
CA ASP A 357 4.35 -35.45 24.14
C ASP A 357 4.37 -36.50 22.99
N GLU A 358 5.52 -36.95 22.47
CA GLU A 358 6.68 -37.50 23.19
C GLU A 358 7.92 -37.69 22.27
N ASP A 359 9.11 -37.60 22.87
CA ASP A 359 10.43 -38.17 22.47
C ASP A 359 11.16 -37.81 21.14
N GLY A 360 12.33 -37.15 21.27
CA GLY A 360 13.37 -37.10 20.23
C GLY A 360 14.48 -36.07 20.48
N ASP A 361 15.58 -36.47 21.14
CA ASP A 361 16.77 -35.65 21.46
C ASP A 361 17.41 -34.93 20.25
N ASP A 362 17.78 -33.64 20.39
CA ASP A 362 19.19 -33.18 20.43
C ASP A 362 19.33 -31.63 20.43
N ASP A 363 20.43 -31.14 21.02
CA ASP A 363 20.82 -29.73 21.25
C ASP A 363 20.70 -28.76 20.05
N ASP A 364 20.18 -27.54 20.27
CA ASP A 364 21.06 -26.35 20.29
C ASP A 364 20.43 -25.09 20.96
N ARG A 365 21.27 -24.23 21.54
CA ARG A 365 20.83 -23.05 22.34
C ARG A 365 20.93 -21.73 21.57
N SER A 366 19.92 -20.86 21.72
CA SER A 366 20.12 -19.39 21.64
C SER A 366 19.00 -18.62 22.35
N ASP A 367 19.36 -17.82 23.35
CA ASP A 367 18.43 -17.08 24.20
C ASP A 367 17.70 -15.94 23.47
N TRP A 368 16.40 -15.80 23.74
CA TRP A 368 15.66 -14.56 23.51
C TRP A 368 15.82 -13.64 24.73
N ILE A 369 16.17 -12.37 24.50
CA ILE A 369 16.30 -11.36 25.56
C ILE A 369 15.10 -10.42 25.54
N ASP A 370 14.43 -10.31 26.69
CA ASP A 370 13.36 -9.34 26.95
C ASP A 370 13.85 -7.90 26.80
N ALA A 371 13.14 -7.11 25.99
CA ALA A 371 13.38 -5.68 25.82
C ALA A 371 12.45 -4.83 26.72
N ASN A 372 12.57 -5.00 28.04
CA ASN A 372 12.00 -4.04 28.99
C ASN A 372 12.93 -2.83 29.13
N GLY A 373 12.45 -1.64 28.76
CA GLY A 373 13.22 -0.40 28.88
C GLY A 373 13.41 0.04 30.34
N PRO A 374 14.57 0.65 30.69
CA PRO A 374 14.83 1.08 32.06
C PRO A 374 14.05 2.36 32.40
N SER A 375 13.38 2.33 33.56
CA SER A 375 12.92 3.53 34.26
C SER A 375 14.09 4.27 34.90
N ASP A 376 13.96 5.59 35.05
CA ASP A 376 14.90 6.44 35.77
C ASP A 376 15.10 5.98 37.22
N GLU A 377 16.33 6.04 37.73
CA GLU A 377 16.61 6.60 39.07
C GLU A 377 18.11 6.90 39.32
N GLU A 378 18.33 8.04 39.98
CA GLU A 378 19.47 8.45 40.82
C GLU A 378 20.92 8.09 40.42
N GLY A 379 21.61 9.09 39.86
CA GLY A 379 23.08 9.12 39.89
C GLY A 379 23.62 9.59 41.25
N ASN A 380 24.61 8.88 41.78
CA ASN A 380 25.50 9.37 42.84
C ASN A 380 26.92 8.79 42.69
N GLU A 381 27.87 9.43 43.38
CA GLU A 381 29.26 9.00 43.60
C GLU A 381 30.30 9.18 42.45
N HIS A 382 30.85 10.39 42.41
CA HIS A 382 32.27 10.68 42.72
C HIS A 382 33.39 9.64 42.45
N LEU A 383 34.48 10.15 41.84
CA LEU A 383 35.92 9.93 42.16
C LEU A 383 36.46 8.47 42.08
N PHE A 384 37.39 8.13 41.17
CA PHE A 384 38.78 8.64 41.16
C PHE A 384 39.56 8.20 39.91
N THR A 385 40.62 8.96 39.60
CA THR A 385 41.77 8.71 38.68
C THR A 385 41.48 8.50 37.19
#